data_AF-A0A7J9F424-F1
#
_entry.id   AF-A0A7J9F424-F1
#
_cell.length_a   1.000
_cell.length_b   1.000
_cell.length_c   1.000
_cell.angle_alpha   90.00
_cell.angle_beta   90.00
_cell.angle_gamma   90.00
#
_symmetry.space_group_name_H-M   'P 1'
#
loop_
_entity.id
_entity.type
_entity.pdbx_description
1 polymer ?
#
loop_
_entity_poly.entity_id
_entity_poly.type
_entity_poly.pdbx_seq_one_letter_code
_entity_poly.pdbx_strand_id
1 'polypeptide(L)' 'MLTPTCVSIYGQQEGDTCFSITQAFNLTFDFFLQINPNLNCDTIFVGQWLCVDGFLS' A
#
# COMPACT_ATOMS: atom_id res chain seq x y z
N MET A 1 -8.42 16.90 -8.25
CA MET A 1 -7.34 15.94 -7.94
C MET A 1 -7.79 15.20 -6.70
N LEU A 2 -7.86 13.88 -6.74
CA LEU A 2 -8.23 13.09 -5.58
C LEU A 2 -7.04 12.99 -4.63
N THR A 3 -7.31 13.12 -3.34
CA THR A 3 -6.31 13.04 -2.27
C THR A 3 -6.51 11.74 -1.49
N PRO A 4 -5.48 10.89 -1.34
CA PRO A 4 -5.61 9.68 -0.54
C PRO A 4 -5.62 10.01 0.95
N THR A 5 -6.61 9.48 1.67
CA THR A 5 -6.65 9.45 3.13
C THR A 5 -6.42 8.02 3.59
N CYS A 6 -5.40 7.82 4.43
CA CYS A 6 -5.09 6.51 4.98
C CYS A 6 -5.83 6.28 6.31
N VAL A 7 -6.49 5.13 6.44
CA VAL A 7 -7.20 4.69 7.63
C VAL A 7 -6.37 3.67 8.42
N SER A 8 -5.74 2.72 7.72
CA SER A 8 -4.89 1.70 8.35
C SER A 8 -3.54 1.59 7.65
N ILE A 9 -2.48 1.50 8.45
CA ILE A 9 -1.10 1.34 7.99
C ILE A 9 -0.56 -0.05 8.32
N TYR A 10 0.27 -0.57 7.43
CA TYR A 10 1.00 -1.82 7.60
C TYR A 10 2.50 -1.57 7.41
N GLY A 11 3.31 -2.12 8.30
CA GLY A 11 4.77 -2.10 8.16
C GLY A 11 5.19 -3.31 7.36
N GLN A 12 5.77 -3.08 6.18
CA GLN A 12 6.31 -4.14 5.32
C GLN A 12 7.27 -5.05 6.10
N GLN A 13 7.11 -6.36 5.93
CA GLN A 13 7.92 -7.39 6.59
C GLN A 13 8.88 -8.06 5.60
N GLU A 14 9.90 -8.74 6.12
CA GLU A 14 10.84 -9.49 5.29
C GLU A 14 10.10 -10.52 4.41
N GLY A 15 10.38 -10.49 3.11
CA GLY A 15 9.73 -11.35 2.12
C GLY A 15 8.42 -10.80 1.52
N ASP A 16 7.88 -9.68 2.03
CA ASP A 16 6.72 -9.05 1.42
C ASP A 16 7.04 -8.43 0.05
N THR A 17 6.08 -8.58 -0.86
CA THR A 17 5.99 -7.84 -2.13
C THR A 17 4.72 -6.98 -2.09
N CYS A 18 4.62 -5.95 -2.93
CA CYS A 18 3.34 -5.23 -3.06
C CYS A 18 2.17 -6.17 -3.36
N PHE A 19 2.40 -7.22 -4.18
CA PHE A 19 1.37 -8.18 -4.55
C PHE A 19 0.95 -9.12 -3.39
N SER A 20 1.89 -9.53 -2.54
CA SER A 20 1.54 -10.33 -1.35
C SER A 20 0.74 -9.50 -0.35
N ILE A 21 1.12 -8.23 -0.17
CA ILE A 21 0.40 -7.29 0.69
C ILE A 21 -1.02 -7.05 0.15
N THR A 22 -1.17 -6.76 -1.15
CA THR A 22 -2.51 -6.54 -1.72
C THR A 22 -3.43 -7.75 -1.54
N GLN A 23 -2.91 -8.97 -1.70
CA GLN A 23 -3.68 -10.19 -1.44
C GLN A 23 -4.03 -10.35 0.04
N ALA A 24 -3.08 -10.11 0.95
CA ALA A 24 -3.31 -10.24 2.39
C ALA A 24 -4.40 -9.28 2.92
N PHE A 25 -4.50 -8.09 2.32
CA PHE A 25 -5.50 -7.07 2.69
C PHE A 25 -6.71 -7.01 1.75
N ASN A 26 -6.84 -7.97 0.82
CA ASN A 26 -7.94 -8.03 -0.16
C ASN A 26 -8.13 -6.73 -0.95
N LEU A 27 -7.02 -6.13 -1.39
CA LEU A 27 -6.97 -4.92 -2.22
C LEU A 27 -6.71 -5.28 -3.67
N THR A 28 -7.26 -4.49 -4.59
CA THR A 28 -6.75 -4.47 -5.96
C THR A 28 -5.41 -3.74 -5.99
N PHE A 29 -4.52 -4.17 -6.90
CA PHE A 29 -3.22 -3.53 -7.06
C PHE A 29 -3.35 -2.05 -7.43
N ASP A 30 -4.28 -1.72 -8.34
CA ASP A 30 -4.53 -0.33 -8.76
C ASP A 30 -4.98 0.55 -7.60
N PHE A 31 -5.89 0.07 -6.74
CA PHE A 31 -6.34 0.85 -5.59
C PHE A 31 -5.24 1.03 -4.56
N PHE A 32 -4.44 -0.01 -4.31
CA PHE A 32 -3.28 0.07 -3.42
C PHE A 32 -2.27 1.13 -3.87
N LEU A 33 -1.99 1.24 -5.17
CA LEU A 33 -1.14 2.29 -5.72
C LEU A 33 -1.77 3.69 -5.61
N GLN A 34 -3.09 3.81 -5.78
CA GLN A 34 -3.78 5.09 -5.63
C GLN A 34 -3.71 5.63 -4.20
N ILE A 35 -3.82 4.76 -3.19
CA ILE A 35 -3.70 5.16 -1.77
C ILE A 35 -2.24 5.26 -1.29
N ASN A 36 -1.27 4.89 -2.14
CA ASN A 36 0.17 5.03 -1.90
C ASN A 36 0.89 5.66 -3.11
N PRO A 37 0.60 6.92 -3.48
CA PRO A 37 0.99 7.51 -4.77
C PRO A 37 2.51 7.66 -5.00
N ASN A 38 3.32 7.60 -3.94
CA ASN A 38 4.78 7.68 -4.01
C ASN A 38 5.47 6.30 -3.92
N LEU A 39 4.70 5.22 -3.88
CA LEU A 39 5.23 3.87 -3.72
C LEU A 39 5.87 3.39 -5.02
N ASN A 40 7.13 2.98 -4.93
CA ASN A 40 7.78 2.17 -5.95
C ASN A 40 7.86 0.71 -5.50
N CYS A 41 7.04 -0.15 -6.11
CA CYS A 41 6.94 -1.57 -5.76
C CYS A 41 8.19 -2.39 -6.05
N ASP A 42 9.08 -1.92 -6.92
CA ASP A 42 10.35 -2.61 -7.22
C ASP A 42 11.41 -2.39 -6.13
N THR A 43 11.17 -1.45 -5.21
CA THR A 43 12.17 -1.00 -4.23
C THR A 43 11.62 -0.86 -2.80
N ILE A 44 10.58 -1.63 -2.45
CA ILE A 44 10.06 -1.63 -1.08
C ILE A 44 11.05 -2.26 -0.10
N PHE A 45 11.01 -1.83 1.16
CA PHE A 45 11.96 -2.27 2.18
C PHE A 45 11.30 -2.55 3.54
N VAL A 46 11.96 -3.37 4.35
CA VAL A 46 11.50 -3.74 5.71
C VAL A 46 11.34 -2.51 6.59
N GLY A 47 10.16 -2.39 7.19
CA GLY A 47 9.76 -1.24 8.01
C GLY A 47 9.19 -0.06 7.22
N GLN A 48 9.03 -0.16 5.90
CA GLN A 48 8.28 0.83 5.14
C GLN A 48 6.80 0.78 5.51
N TRP A 49 6.24 1.94 5.87
CA TRP A 49 4.81 2.07 6.15
C TRP A 49 4.01 2.22 4.86
N LEU A 50 3.03 1.35 4.68
CA LEU A 50 2.17 1.26 3.51
C LEU A 50 0.71 1.38 3.96
N CYS A 51 -0.07 2.17 3.23
CA CYS A 51 -1.49 2.26 3.46
C CYS A 51 -2.19 1.01 2.92
N VAL A 52 -2.98 0.35 3.77
CA VAL A 52 -3.70 -0.90 3.43
C VAL A 52 -5.21 -0.79 3.62
N ASP A 53 -5.69 0.36 4.08
CA ASP A 53 -7.10 0.74 4.09
C ASP A 53 -7.17 2.28 4.01
N GLY A 54 -8.07 2.81 3.19
CA GLY A 54 -8.12 4.23 2.89
C GLY A 54 -9.20 4.57 1.86
N PHE A 55 -9.26 5.85 1.48
CA PHE A 55 -10.17 6.33 0.45
C PHE A 55 -9.59 7.54 -0.27
N LEU A 56 -10.20 7.89 -1.40
CA LEU A 56 -9.85 9.04 -2.23
C LEU A 56 -10.91 10.13 -2.08
N SER A 57 -10.49 11.37 -1.79
CA SER A 57 -11.39 12.54 -1.65
C SER A 57 -10.92 13.75 -2.43
#